data_AF-A0A6I9MGA4-F1
#
_entry.id   AF-A0A6I9MGA4-F1
#
_cell.length_a   1.000
_cell.length_b   1.000
_cell.length_c   1.000
_cell.angle_alpha   90.00
_cell.angle_beta   90.00
_cell.angle_gamma   90.00
#
_symmetry.space_group_name_H-M   'P 1'
#
loop_
_entity.id
_entity.type
_entity.pdbx_description
1 polymer ?
#
loop_
_entity_poly.entity_id
_entity_poly.type
_entity_poly.pdbx_seq_one_letter_code
_entity_poly.pdbx_strand_id
1 'polypeptide(L)'
;MKMHILQKHTENVAKFHCPHCDTVIARKSDLGVHLRKQHSFIETGKKCRYCDAVFHERYALIQHQKSHKNEKRFKCEMCDYCCRQVCFLFSL
;
A
#
# COMPACT_ATOMS: atom_id res chain seq x y z
N MET A 1 -10.22 28.78 -10.00
CA MET A 1 -11.67 28.51 -10.17
C MET A 1 -12.01 27.47 -11.23
N LYS A 2 -11.50 27.52 -12.47
CA LYS A 2 -11.81 26.53 -13.53
C LYS A 2 -11.67 25.05 -13.11
N MET A 3 -10.55 24.69 -12.46
CA MET A 3 -10.32 23.33 -11.94
C MET A 3 -11.26 22.95 -10.79
N HIS A 4 -11.69 23.90 -9.97
CA HIS A 4 -12.66 23.64 -8.89
C HIS A 4 -14.02 23.29 -9.48
N ILE A 5 -14.47 24.09 -10.47
CA ILE A 5 -15.76 23.86 -11.15
C ILE A 5 -15.76 22.51 -11.85
N LEU A 6 -14.71 22.22 -12.64
CA LEU A 6 -14.58 20.92 -13.30
C LEU A 6 -14.62 19.75 -12.32
N GLN A 7 -14.04 19.87 -11.12
CA GLN A 7 -13.94 18.75 -10.18
C GLN A 7 -15.14 18.61 -9.24
N LYS A 8 -15.93 19.67 -9.04
CA LYS A 8 -17.02 19.69 -8.04
C LYS A 8 -18.41 19.88 -8.63
N HIS A 9 -18.52 20.51 -9.79
CA HIS A 9 -19.79 20.91 -10.41
C HIS A 9 -20.03 20.25 -11.78
N THR A 10 -19.13 19.37 -12.22
CA THR A 10 -19.28 18.62 -13.46
C THR A 10 -19.44 17.13 -13.15
N GLU A 11 -20.46 16.50 -13.73
CA GLU A 11 -20.68 15.06 -13.63
C GLU A 11 -19.81 14.32 -14.66
N ASN A 12 -19.42 13.07 -14.37
CA ASN A 12 -18.62 12.22 -15.26
C ASN A 12 -17.24 12.79 -15.65
N VAL A 13 -16.57 13.48 -14.72
CA VAL A 13 -15.20 13.97 -14.92
C VAL A 13 -14.26 12.78 -15.07
N ALA A 14 -13.53 12.75 -16.19
CA ALA A 14 -12.50 11.75 -16.42
C ALA A 14 -11.46 11.77 -15.30
N LYS A 15 -11.19 10.59 -14.72
CA LYS A 15 -10.18 10.39 -13.69
C LYS A 15 -8.96 9.68 -14.28
N PHE A 16 -7.84 9.79 -13.59
CA PHE A 16 -6.57 9.22 -14.01
C PHE A 16 -6.26 7.98 -13.18
N HIS A 17 -6.03 6.86 -13.85
CA HIS A 17 -5.59 5.62 -13.21
C HIS A 17 -4.07 5.62 -13.08
N CYS A 18 -3.57 5.15 -11.94
CA CYS A 18 -2.15 4.86 -11.81
C CYS A 18 -1.81 3.60 -12.63
N PRO A 19 -0.73 3.62 -13.44
CA PRO A 19 -0.30 2.44 -14.20
C PRO A 19 0.35 1.35 -13.33
N HIS A 20 0.67 1.63 -12.07
CA HIS A 20 1.40 0.71 -11.18
C HIS A 20 0.55 0.20 -10.00
N CYS A 21 -0.66 0.74 -9.80
CA CYS A 21 -1.58 0.30 -8.75
C CYS A 21 -3.02 0.73 -9.02
N ASP A 22 -3.96 0.22 -8.23
CA ASP A 22 -5.41 0.50 -8.38
C ASP A 22 -5.85 1.91 -7.95
N THR A 23 -4.91 2.83 -7.70
CA THR A 23 -5.24 4.17 -7.23
C THR A 23 -5.81 5.02 -8.38
N VAL A 24 -7.00 5.56 -8.18
CA VAL A 24 -7.66 6.49 -9.11
C VAL A 24 -7.57 7.92 -8.57
N ILE A 25 -7.11 8.85 -9.40
CA ILE A 25 -6.77 10.21 -9.02
C ILE A 25 -7.51 11.22 -9.89
N ALA A 26 -8.05 12.26 -9.26
CA ALA A 26 -8.91 13.24 -9.91
C ALA A 26 -8.17 14.19 -10.87
N ARG A 27 -6.90 14.50 -10.61
CA ARG A 27 -6.09 15.44 -11.42
C ARG A 27 -4.78 14.82 -11.86
N LYS A 28 -4.33 15.20 -13.05
CA LYS A 28 -3.03 14.78 -13.60
C LYS A 28 -1.85 15.22 -12.73
N SER A 29 -1.89 16.42 -12.15
CA SER A 29 -0.84 16.91 -11.24
C SER A 29 -0.71 16.01 -10.01
N ASP A 30 -1.85 15.60 -9.46
CA ASP A 30 -1.90 14.74 -8.27
C ASP A 30 -1.40 13.32 -8.61
N LEU A 31 -1.66 12.82 -9.83
CA LEU A 31 -1.07 11.57 -10.32
C LEU A 31 0.47 11.67 -10.40
N GLY A 32 1.01 12.77 -10.93
CA GLY A 32 2.46 12.98 -10.97
C GLY A 32 3.10 12.98 -9.58
N VAL A 33 2.44 13.60 -8.60
CA VAL A 33 2.88 13.58 -7.19
C VAL A 33 2.78 12.18 -6.60
N HIS A 34 1.70 11.45 -6.88
CA HIS A 34 1.51 10.07 -6.43
C HIS A 34 2.62 9.16 -6.96
N LEU A 35 2.90 9.18 -8.26
CA LEU A 35 3.95 8.38 -8.89
C LEU A 35 5.31 8.65 -8.25
N ARG A 36 5.68 9.94 -8.10
CA ARG A 36 6.95 10.32 -7.47
C ARG A 36 7.06 9.86 -6.02
N LYS A 37 5.97 9.95 -5.25
CA LYS A 37 6.01 9.64 -3.80
C LYS A 37 5.89 8.15 -3.50
N GLN A 38 5.14 7.42 -4.31
CA GLN A 38 4.75 6.04 -4.01
C GLN A 38 5.50 5.03 -4.88
N HIS A 39 5.73 5.36 -6.15
CA HIS A 39 6.30 4.46 -7.16
C HIS A 39 7.71 4.85 -7.62
N SER A 40 8.33 5.85 -6.99
CA SER A 40 9.75 6.14 -7.24
C SER A 40 10.61 5.04 -6.67
N PHE A 41 11.62 4.66 -7.44
CA PHE A 41 12.71 3.81 -6.97
C PHE A 41 13.51 4.52 -5.88
N ILE A 42 13.91 3.77 -4.86
CA ILE A 42 14.71 4.21 -3.71
C ILE A 42 15.95 3.32 -3.66
N GLU A 43 17.11 3.87 -4.01
CA GLU A 43 18.36 3.09 -4.15
C GLU A 43 18.74 2.36 -2.85
N THR A 44 18.67 3.03 -1.71
CA THR A 44 19.00 2.44 -0.40
C THR A 44 17.98 1.40 0.08
N GLY A 45 16.81 1.32 -0.57
CA GLY A 45 15.70 0.52 -0.09
C GLY A 45 15.19 0.94 1.29
N LYS A 46 14.11 0.32 1.72
CA LYS A 46 13.52 0.50 3.06
C LYS A 46 13.14 -0.86 3.62
N LYS A 47 13.67 -1.17 4.81
CA LYS A 47 13.37 -2.39 5.55
C LYS A 47 11.94 -2.36 6.11
N CYS A 48 11.27 -3.51 6.09
CA CYS A 48 10.01 -3.71 6.80
C CYS A 48 10.21 -3.53 8.31
N ARG A 49 9.16 -3.07 8.99
CA ARG A 49 9.17 -2.89 10.45
C ARG A 49 8.95 -4.19 11.22
N TYR A 50 8.51 -5.25 10.54
CA TYR A 50 8.06 -6.51 11.15
C TYR A 50 8.87 -7.73 10.70
N CYS A 51 9.70 -7.61 9.66
CA CYS A 51 10.56 -8.69 9.15
C CYS A 51 11.78 -8.11 8.41
N ASP A 52 12.65 -8.99 7.91
CA ASP A 52 13.89 -8.60 7.22
C ASP A 52 13.73 -8.19 5.75
N ALA A 53 12.51 -8.26 5.21
CA ALA A 53 12.24 -7.87 3.83
C ALA A 53 12.59 -6.40 3.56
N VAL A 54 13.27 -6.13 2.44
CA VAL A 54 13.67 -4.80 1.99
C VAL A 54 12.95 -4.48 0.68
N PHE A 55 12.45 -3.25 0.56
CA PHE A 55 11.69 -2.78 -0.61
C PHE A 55 12.29 -1.49 -1.15
N HIS A 56 12.43 -1.41 -2.47
CA HIS A 56 12.93 -0.21 -3.17
C HIS A 56 11.82 0.73 -3.63
N GLU A 57 10.57 0.40 -3.34
CA GLU A 57 9.41 1.22 -3.66
C GLU A 57 8.55 1.42 -2.40
N ARG A 58 8.10 2.65 -2.18
CA ARG A 58 7.30 3.00 -1.00
C ARG A 58 5.94 2.29 -1.01
N TYR A 59 5.27 2.22 -2.16
CA TYR A 59 3.97 1.56 -2.27
C TYR A 59 4.10 0.07 -1.92
N ALA A 60 5.06 -0.64 -2.52
CA ALA A 60 5.34 -2.04 -2.20
C ALA A 60 5.58 -2.28 -0.70
N LEU A 61 6.39 -1.45 -0.04
CA LEU A 61 6.61 -1.55 1.42
C LEU A 61 5.32 -1.41 2.22
N ILE A 62 4.48 -0.42 1.88
CA ILE A 62 3.23 -0.16 2.59
C ILE A 62 2.26 -1.34 2.41
N GLN A 63 2.14 -1.89 1.21
CA GLN A 63 1.27 -3.04 0.96
C GLN A 63 1.77 -4.28 1.71
N HIS A 64 3.08 -4.54 1.68
CA HIS A 64 3.67 -5.61 2.48
C HIS A 64 3.39 -5.43 3.98
N GLN A 65 3.57 -4.22 4.53
CA GLN A 65 3.27 -3.96 5.95
C GLN A 65 1.79 -4.18 6.33
N LYS A 66 0.86 -4.13 5.37
CA LYS A 66 -0.54 -4.47 5.63
C LYS A 66 -0.76 -5.98 5.77
N SER A 67 0.05 -6.84 5.13
CA SER A 67 -0.07 -8.28 5.33
C SER A 67 0.14 -8.65 6.79
N HIS A 68 1.15 -8.05 7.43
CA HIS A 68 1.44 -8.24 8.86
C HIS A 68 0.29 -7.85 9.79
N LYS A 69 -0.58 -6.91 9.38
CA LYS A 69 -1.79 -6.56 10.14
C LYS A 69 -2.87 -7.63 10.02
N ASN A 70 -2.99 -8.27 8.86
CA ASN A 70 -3.93 -9.36 8.61
C ASN A 70 -3.44 -10.69 9.21
N GLU A 71 -2.15 -10.82 9.50
CA GLU A 71 -1.54 -11.96 10.20
C GLU A 71 -1.76 -11.93 11.73
N LYS A 72 -2.46 -10.92 12.27
CA LYS A 72 -2.64 -10.73 13.71
C LYS A 72 -3.97 -11.34 14.21
N ARG A 73 -3.95 -12.67 14.41
CA ARG A 73 -4.66 -13.55 15.40
C ARG A 73 -5.53 -14.67 14.80
N PHE A 74 -5.25 -15.92 15.18
CA PHE A 74 -6.23 -17.01 15.23
C PHE A 74 -6.47 -17.38 16.72
N LYS A 75 -7.69 -17.17 17.21
CA LYS A 75 -8.17 -17.67 18.52
C LYS A 75 -9.07 -18.87 18.25
N CYS A 76 -8.82 -19.98 18.93
CA CYS A 76 -9.77 -21.09 18.95
C CYS A 76 -11.01 -20.70 19.80
N GLU A 77 -12.22 -20.98 19.32
CA GLU A 77 -13.47 -20.67 20.05
C GLU A 77 -13.86 -21.77 21.06
N MET A 78 -13.15 -22.89 21.05
CA MET A 78 -13.46 -24.07 21.87
C MET A 78 -12.35 -24.41 22.89
N CYS A 79 -11.23 -23.67 22.90
CA CYS A 79 -10.15 -23.79 23.91
C CYS A 79 -9.27 -22.54 23.98
N ASP A 80 -8.46 -22.39 25.05
CA ASP A 80 -7.49 -21.29 25.22
C ASP A 80 -6.25 -21.36 24.28
N TYR A 81 -6.25 -22.28 23.32
CA TYR A 81 -5.17 -22.43 22.37
C TYR A 81 -5.25 -21.36 21.27
N CYS A 82 -4.15 -20.62 21.10
CA CYS A 82 -3.97 -19.67 20.00
C CYS A 82 -2.82 -20.14 19.11
N CYS A 83 -3.11 -20.56 17.88
CA CYS A 83 -2.05 -20.79 16.90
C CYS A 83 -1.61 -19.45 16.32
N ARG A 84 -0.36 -19.06 16.55
CA ARG A 84 0.32 -18.11 15.67
C ARG A 84 0.85 -18.96 14.52
N GLN A 85 0.21 -18.95 13.34
CA GLN A 85 1.00 -19.25 12.15
C GLN A 85 1.90 -18.04 11.93
N VAL A 86 2.96 -17.98 12.71
CA VAL A 86 4.15 -17.20 12.40
C VAL A 86 4.65 -17.76 11.06
N CYS A 87 5.19 -16.92 10.19
CA CYS A 87 6.23 -17.41 9.28
C CYS A 87 7.39 -17.93 10.16
N PHE A 88 7.28 -19.16 10.64
CA PHE A 88 8.42 -19.92 11.10
C PHE A 88 9.13 -20.42 9.85
N LEU A 89 10.44 -20.15 9.80
CA LEU A 89 11.47 -20.80 8.98
C LEU A 89 11.69 -20.20 7.58
N PHE A 90 12.71 -19.34 7.47
CA PHE A 90 13.94 -19.74 6.76
C PHE A 90 15.14 -18.98 7.34
N SER A 91 15.74 -19.56 8.37
CA SER A 91 17.17 -19.49 8.67
C SER A 91 17.44 -20.66 9.63
N LEU A 92 17.61 -21.84 9.04
CA LEU A 92 18.46 -22.90 9.57
C LEU A 92 19.88 -22.57 9.11
#